data_AF-A0A5B8MP67-F1
#
_entry.id   AF-A0A5B8MP67-F1
#
_cell.length_a   1.000
_cell.length_b   1.000
_cell.length_c   1.000
_cell.angle_alpha   90.00
_cell.angle_beta   90.00
_cell.angle_gamma   90.00
#
_symmetry.space_group_name_H-M   'P 1'
#
loop_
_entity.id
_entity.type
_entity.pdbx_description
1 polymer ?
#
loop_
_entity_poly.entity_id
_entity_poly.type
_entity_poly.pdbx_seq_one_letter_code
_entity_poly.pdbx_strand_id
1 'polypeptide(L)'
;MDEGKEKTMGEWKSRVGTKVAAGAAVGAVCGAFAATLRQLSLVGTAFNMGANFGIFAGLCGTTQELIRASTNASEITLLNSLASGFLTGGFLCGINRGPRSILPGALGFGTAVGLAHFVDENYLRSQDTFKRTLVSLDLLDIPDKEEKRRLMEGEVSQDQSWSLSSLWPSSIPAPIRIHSQEEVEELAKLRRKQLKDRMNEE
;
A
#
# COMPACT_ATOMS: atom_id res chain seq x y z
N MET A 1 4.28 -9.90 37.73
CA MET A 1 4.60 -9.75 36.30
C MET A 1 3.76 -8.58 35.79
N ASP A 2 4.39 -7.56 35.20
CA ASP A 2 3.70 -6.35 34.75
C ASP A 2 2.75 -6.67 33.59
N GLU A 3 1.44 -6.49 33.79
CA GLU A 3 0.42 -6.65 32.74
C GLU A 3 0.73 -5.82 31.46
N GLY A 4 1.45 -4.70 31.61
CA GLY A 4 1.89 -3.87 30.48
C GLY A 4 2.95 -4.52 29.58
N LYS A 5 3.81 -5.40 30.11
CA LYS A 5 4.82 -6.12 29.32
C LYS A 5 4.19 -7.24 28.48
N GLU A 6 3.13 -7.84 28.98
CA GLU A 6 2.43 -8.93 28.27
C GLU A 6 1.64 -8.40 27.07
N LYS A 7 0.94 -7.27 27.25
CA LYS A 7 0.20 -6.61 26.16
C LYS A 7 1.12 -6.15 25.01
N THR A 8 2.23 -5.50 25.34
CA THR A 8 3.20 -5.02 24.33
C THR A 8 3.86 -6.16 23.56
N MET A 9 4.14 -7.30 24.21
CA MET A 9 4.68 -8.48 23.55
C MET A 9 3.65 -9.15 22.61
N GLY A 10 2.37 -9.16 22.99
CA GLY A 10 1.29 -9.68 22.14
C GLY A 10 1.13 -8.89 20.84
N GLU A 11 1.14 -7.56 20.93
CA GLU A 11 1.05 -6.69 19.75
C GLU A 11 2.26 -6.83 18.82
N TRP A 12 3.47 -6.94 19.38
CA TRP A 12 4.69 -7.16 18.60
C TRP A 12 4.61 -8.47 17.81
N LYS A 13 4.24 -9.57 18.47
CA LYS A 13 4.10 -10.89 17.82
C LYS A 13 3.05 -10.87 16.72
N SER A 14 1.93 -10.20 16.95
CA SER A 14 0.87 -10.05 15.95
C SER A 14 1.37 -9.30 14.71
N ARG A 15 2.03 -8.15 14.88
CA ARG A 15 2.56 -7.36 13.76
C ARG A 15 3.59 -8.11 12.91
N VAL A 16 4.52 -8.82 13.56
CA VAL A 16 5.52 -9.64 12.86
C VAL A 16 4.86 -10.87 12.21
N GLY A 17 3.96 -11.54 12.94
CA GLY A 17 3.25 -12.73 12.45
C GLY A 17 2.45 -12.47 11.19
N THR A 18 1.72 -11.35 11.12
CA THR A 18 0.97 -10.94 9.92
C THR A 18 1.90 -10.69 8.74
N LYS A 19 3.07 -10.06 8.95
CA LYS A 19 4.08 -9.87 7.89
C LYS A 19 4.63 -11.20 7.39
N VAL A 20 4.92 -12.14 8.29
CA VAL A 20 5.39 -13.49 7.94
C VAL A 20 4.34 -14.24 7.12
N ALA A 21 3.09 -14.24 7.56
CA ALA A 21 2.00 -14.91 6.87
C ALA A 21 1.75 -14.30 5.47
N ALA A 22 1.72 -12.98 5.37
CA ALA A 22 1.58 -12.28 4.09
C ALA A 22 2.76 -12.57 3.15
N GLY A 23 4.00 -12.50 3.66
CA GLY A 23 5.20 -12.85 2.91
C GLY A 23 5.15 -14.29 2.40
N ALA A 24 4.78 -15.24 3.26
CA ALA A 24 4.68 -16.64 2.88
C ALA A 24 3.61 -16.88 1.79
N ALA A 25 2.46 -16.21 1.89
CA ALA A 25 1.41 -16.29 0.88
C ALA A 25 1.88 -15.75 -0.47
N VAL A 26 2.50 -14.57 -0.50
CA VAL A 26 3.07 -13.97 -1.72
C VAL A 26 4.14 -14.89 -2.32
N GLY A 27 5.06 -15.40 -1.50
CA GLY A 27 6.09 -16.33 -1.94
C GLY A 27 5.52 -17.62 -2.52
N ALA A 28 4.45 -18.16 -1.92
CA ALA A 28 3.78 -19.36 -2.43
C ALA A 28 3.13 -19.13 -3.79
N VAL A 29 2.47 -17.98 -4.00
CA VAL A 29 1.88 -17.60 -5.29
C VAL A 29 2.96 -17.42 -6.36
N CYS A 30 4.03 -16.69 -6.04
CA CYS A 30 5.17 -16.53 -6.95
C CYS A 30 5.84 -17.88 -7.27
N GLY A 31 5.94 -18.77 -6.27
CA GLY A 31 6.49 -20.10 -6.44
C GLY A 31 5.63 -21.02 -7.30
N ALA A 32 4.31 -20.96 -7.13
CA ALA A 32 3.38 -21.69 -8.00
C ALA A 32 3.52 -21.23 -9.46
N PHE A 33 3.55 -19.91 -9.70
CA PHE A 33 3.76 -19.35 -11.03
C PHE A 33 5.10 -19.77 -11.65
N ALA A 34 6.19 -19.67 -10.88
CA ALA A 34 7.51 -20.10 -11.32
C ALA A 34 7.57 -21.61 -11.62
N ALA A 35 6.86 -22.43 -10.84
CA ALA A 35 6.77 -23.86 -11.05
C ALA A 35 6.03 -24.19 -12.35
N THR A 36 4.93 -23.51 -12.64
CA THR A 36 4.17 -23.66 -13.89
C THR A 36 5.03 -23.32 -15.10
N LEU A 37 5.78 -22.21 -15.06
CA LEU A 37 6.64 -21.80 -16.17
C LEU A 37 7.83 -22.73 -16.41
N ARG A 38 8.36 -23.34 -15.35
CA ARG A 38 9.56 -24.18 -15.40
C ARG A 38 9.28 -25.67 -15.37
N GLN A 39 8.00 -26.08 -15.41
CA GLN A 39 7.56 -27.48 -15.31
C GLN A 39 8.15 -28.20 -14.07
N LEU A 40 8.25 -27.49 -12.95
CA LEU A 40 8.72 -28.05 -11.68
C LEU A 40 7.54 -28.56 -10.86
N SER A 41 7.85 -29.29 -9.77
CA SER A 41 6.83 -29.69 -8.80
C SER A 41 6.16 -28.46 -8.18
N LEU A 42 4.87 -28.25 -8.49
CA LEU A 42 4.12 -27.08 -8.06
C LEU A 42 4.08 -26.95 -6.54
N VAL A 43 3.75 -28.04 -5.85
CA VAL A 43 3.64 -28.05 -4.37
C VAL A 43 5.01 -27.80 -3.73
N GLY A 44 6.06 -28.48 -4.22
CA GLY A 44 7.40 -28.35 -3.66
C GLY A 44 7.98 -26.96 -3.84
N THR A 45 7.87 -26.39 -5.06
CA THR A 45 8.39 -25.05 -5.36
C THR A 45 7.58 -23.95 -4.68
N ALA A 46 6.24 -24.04 -4.67
CA ALA A 46 5.39 -23.07 -3.98
C ALA A 46 5.66 -23.07 -2.47
N PHE A 47 5.73 -24.24 -1.83
CA PHE A 47 6.01 -24.33 -0.40
C PHE A 47 7.42 -23.80 -0.06
N ASN A 48 8.43 -24.15 -0.86
CA ASN A 48 9.80 -23.68 -0.62
C ASN A 48 9.92 -22.16 -0.81
N MET A 49 9.34 -21.59 -1.87
CA MET A 49 9.34 -20.12 -2.04
C MET A 49 8.53 -19.41 -0.97
N GLY A 50 7.37 -19.96 -0.58
CA GLY A 50 6.57 -19.44 0.53
C GLY A 50 7.34 -19.42 1.84
N ALA A 51 8.00 -20.53 2.21
CA ALA A 51 8.82 -20.59 3.41
C ALA A 51 9.97 -19.56 3.39
N ASN A 52 10.69 -19.45 2.27
CA ASN A 52 11.77 -18.46 2.13
C ASN A 52 11.26 -17.02 2.30
N PHE A 53 10.18 -16.65 1.62
CA PHE A 53 9.59 -15.32 1.75
C PHE A 53 9.02 -15.06 3.14
N GLY A 54 8.43 -16.06 3.80
CA GLY A 54 7.96 -15.95 5.17
C GLY A 54 9.12 -15.68 6.15
N ILE A 55 10.23 -16.40 6.01
CA ILE A 55 11.45 -16.16 6.80
C ILE A 55 11.99 -14.76 6.54
N PHE A 56 12.04 -14.31 5.29
CA PHE A 56 12.50 -12.97 4.93
C PHE A 56 11.62 -11.87 5.51
N ALA A 57 10.29 -12.01 5.41
CA ALA A 57 9.34 -11.07 5.99
C ALA A 57 9.44 -11.06 7.53
N GLY A 58 9.71 -12.20 8.14
CA GLY A 58 10.00 -12.31 9.58
C GLY A 58 11.23 -11.53 9.98
N LEU A 59 12.38 -11.82 9.36
CA LEU A 59 13.65 -11.14 9.66
C LEU A 59 13.56 -9.62 9.44
N CYS A 60 12.95 -9.20 8.33
CA CYS A 60 12.75 -7.78 8.03
C CYS A 60 11.81 -7.15 9.07
N GLY A 61 10.68 -7.79 9.37
CA GLY A 61 9.70 -7.30 10.35
C GLY A 61 10.25 -7.19 11.76
N THR A 62 11.03 -8.17 12.22
CA THR A 62 11.70 -8.12 13.53
C THR A 62 12.75 -7.03 13.57
N THR A 63 13.54 -6.86 12.50
CA THR A 63 14.57 -5.81 12.42
C THR A 63 13.93 -4.43 12.44
N GLN A 64 12.82 -4.25 11.73
CA GLN A 64 12.08 -2.99 11.70
C GLN A 64 11.49 -2.62 13.06
N GLU A 65 10.91 -3.59 13.79
CA GLU A 65 10.44 -3.37 15.17
C GLU A 65 11.59 -3.10 16.13
N LEU A 66 12.74 -3.76 15.95
CA LEU A 66 13.93 -3.53 16.77
C LEU A 66 14.48 -2.11 16.57
N ILE A 67 14.54 -1.64 15.32
CA ILE A 67 14.95 -0.27 14.98
C ILE A 67 13.92 0.75 15.52
N ARG A 68 12.63 0.46 15.40
CA ARG A 68 11.56 1.31 15.96
C ARG A 68 11.69 1.43 17.49
N ALA A 69 11.94 0.31 18.16
CA ALA A 69 12.16 0.27 19.61
C ALA A 69 13.44 1.02 20.02
N SER A 70 14.54 0.89 19.25
CA SER A 70 15.80 1.56 19.57
C SER A 70 15.76 3.08 19.31
N THR A 71 14.94 3.53 18.36
CA THR A 71 14.77 4.94 18.02
C THR A 71 13.66 5.63 18.84
N ASN A 72 12.96 4.90 19.72
CA ASN A 72 11.76 5.37 20.43
C ASN A 72 10.71 5.98 19.49
N ALA A 73 10.66 5.54 18.24
CA ALA A 73 9.71 6.04 17.27
C ALA A 73 8.31 5.47 17.52
N SER A 74 7.29 6.33 17.53
CA SER A 74 5.88 5.92 17.61
C SER A 74 5.45 5.16 16.35
N GLU A 75 5.95 5.57 15.19
CA GLU A 75 5.59 5.02 13.88
C GLU A 75 6.79 4.41 13.14
N ILE A 76 6.47 3.56 12.16
CA ILE A 76 7.44 3.01 11.23
C ILE A 76 7.70 4.06 10.14
N THR A 77 8.90 4.64 10.14
CA THR A 77 9.32 5.61 9.12
C THR A 77 9.94 4.93 7.91
N LEU A 78 9.98 5.63 6.76
CA LEU A 78 10.69 5.19 5.56
C LEU A 78 12.15 4.84 5.85
N LEU A 79 12.82 5.62 6.72
CA LEU A 79 14.20 5.37 7.10
C LEU A 79 14.36 4.06 7.88
N ASN A 80 13.42 3.74 8.78
CA ASN A 80 13.41 2.47 9.52
C ASN A 80 13.17 1.29 8.58
N SER A 81 12.27 1.45 7.61
CA SER A 81 12.01 0.46 6.56
C SER A 81 13.24 0.22 5.69
N LEU A 82 13.88 1.28 5.19
CA LEU A 82 15.12 1.21 4.42
C LEU A 82 16.24 0.53 5.21
N ALA A 83 16.49 0.96 6.44
CA ALA A 83 17.52 0.39 7.31
C ALA A 83 17.30 -1.11 7.55
N SER A 84 16.05 -1.52 7.84
CA SER A 84 15.71 -2.94 7.98
C SER A 84 15.94 -3.74 6.68
N GLY A 85 15.63 -3.15 5.52
CA GLY A 85 15.87 -3.76 4.21
C GLY A 85 17.35 -3.91 3.88
N PHE A 86 18.16 -2.88 4.11
CA PHE A 86 19.62 -2.94 3.92
C PHE A 86 20.27 -4.00 4.80
N LEU A 87 19.94 -4.01 6.10
CA LEU A 87 20.49 -4.97 7.06
C LEU A 87 20.09 -6.41 6.69
N THR A 88 18.80 -6.63 6.43
CA THR A 88 18.28 -7.96 6.09
C THR A 88 18.87 -8.47 4.78
N GLY A 89 18.88 -7.64 3.74
CA GLY A 89 19.45 -7.98 2.43
C GLY A 89 20.94 -8.25 2.47
N GLY A 90 21.69 -7.40 3.18
CA GLY A 90 23.13 -7.55 3.35
C GLY A 90 23.49 -8.82 4.10
N PHE A 91 22.79 -9.10 5.20
CA PHE A 91 22.98 -10.31 6.00
C PHE A 91 22.69 -11.58 5.19
N LEU A 92 21.55 -11.65 4.53
CA LEU A 92 21.11 -12.85 3.80
C LEU A 92 21.96 -13.13 2.57
N CYS A 93 22.30 -12.08 1.81
CA CYS A 93 23.18 -12.25 0.66
C CYS A 93 24.59 -12.61 1.14
N GLY A 94 25.09 -11.96 2.19
CA GLY A 94 26.37 -12.26 2.81
C GLY A 94 26.52 -13.73 3.22
N ILE A 95 25.51 -14.31 3.87
CA ILE A 95 25.52 -15.73 4.27
C ILE A 95 25.44 -16.66 3.07
N ASN A 96 24.57 -16.38 2.10
CA ASN A 96 24.31 -17.33 1.00
C ASN A 96 25.33 -17.25 -0.15
N ARG A 97 25.92 -16.08 -0.40
CA ARG A 97 26.76 -15.79 -1.58
C ARG A 97 28.12 -15.19 -1.21
N GLY A 98 28.43 -15.09 0.07
CA GLY A 98 29.70 -14.57 0.58
C GLY A 98 29.76 -13.05 0.68
N PRO A 99 30.87 -12.50 1.22
CA PRO A 99 30.96 -11.10 1.64
C PRO A 99 30.84 -10.11 0.48
N ARG A 100 31.27 -10.48 -0.73
CA ARG A 100 31.16 -9.64 -1.93
C ARG A 100 29.71 -9.35 -2.34
N SER A 101 28.77 -10.16 -1.90
CA SER A 101 27.35 -10.01 -2.23
C SER A 101 26.56 -9.19 -1.20
N ILE A 102 27.19 -8.80 -0.07
CA ILE A 102 26.55 -8.01 0.99
C ILE A 102 26.05 -6.68 0.42
N LEU A 103 26.91 -5.94 -0.27
CA LEU A 103 26.57 -4.62 -0.80
C LEU A 103 25.43 -4.66 -1.84
N PRO A 104 25.50 -5.48 -2.91
CA PRO A 104 24.38 -5.56 -3.87
C PRO A 104 23.11 -6.13 -3.25
N GLY A 105 23.23 -7.07 -2.30
CA GLY A 105 22.09 -7.61 -1.56
C GLY A 105 21.40 -6.57 -0.70
N ALA A 106 22.18 -5.80 0.06
CA ALA A 106 21.68 -4.69 0.86
C ALA A 106 20.98 -3.65 -0.03
N LEU A 107 21.63 -3.22 -1.13
CA LEU A 107 21.06 -2.22 -2.04
C LEU A 107 19.76 -2.70 -2.68
N GLY A 108 19.72 -3.94 -3.17
CA GLY A 108 18.53 -4.51 -3.80
C GLY A 108 17.35 -4.61 -2.84
N PHE A 109 17.56 -5.18 -1.65
CA PHE A 109 16.50 -5.34 -0.65
C PHE A 109 16.10 -4.01 0.00
N GLY A 110 17.06 -3.15 0.33
CA GLY A 110 16.79 -1.81 0.88
C GLY A 110 15.90 -1.01 -0.06
N THR A 111 16.25 -0.96 -1.35
CA THR A 111 15.44 -0.27 -2.37
C THR A 111 14.05 -0.90 -2.51
N ALA A 112 13.95 -2.23 -2.56
CA ALA A 112 12.66 -2.93 -2.69
C ALA A 112 11.73 -2.66 -1.49
N VAL A 113 12.27 -2.69 -0.26
CA VAL A 113 11.50 -2.40 0.96
C VAL A 113 11.12 -0.93 1.03
N GLY A 114 12.01 -0.02 0.64
CA GLY A 114 11.72 1.41 0.55
C GLY A 114 10.61 1.72 -0.45
N LEU A 115 10.65 1.11 -1.64
CA LEU A 115 9.60 1.22 -2.65
C LEU A 115 8.27 0.64 -2.14
N ALA A 116 8.29 -0.52 -1.49
CA ALA A 116 7.09 -1.12 -0.91
C ALA A 116 6.46 -0.20 0.14
N HIS A 117 7.26 0.43 1.01
CA HIS A 117 6.78 1.40 1.98
C HIS A 117 6.23 2.67 1.33
N PHE A 118 6.90 3.19 0.30
CA PHE A 118 6.44 4.36 -0.46
C PHE A 118 5.11 4.08 -1.18
N VAL A 119 4.95 2.89 -1.75
CA VAL A 119 3.68 2.48 -2.38
C VAL A 119 2.57 2.33 -1.34
N ASP A 120 2.86 1.73 -0.19
CA ASP A 120 1.89 1.61 0.91
C ASP A 120 1.40 2.98 1.41
N GLU A 121 2.34 3.90 1.65
CA GLU A 121 2.05 5.24 2.16
C GLU A 121 1.29 6.11 1.15
N ASN A 122 1.59 6.01 -0.15
CA ASN A 122 0.97 6.85 -1.18
C ASN A 122 -0.26 6.23 -1.86
N TYR A 123 -0.32 4.91 -2.04
CA TYR A 123 -1.39 4.24 -2.78
C TYR A 123 -2.40 3.56 -1.86
N LEU A 124 -1.96 2.80 -0.86
CA LEU A 124 -2.87 2.01 -0.03
C LEU A 124 -3.60 2.88 1.01
N ARG A 125 -2.89 3.81 1.66
CA ARG A 125 -3.52 4.85 2.48
C ARG A 125 -4.50 5.73 1.67
N SER A 126 -4.20 5.97 0.39
CA SER A 126 -5.11 6.69 -0.51
C SER A 126 -6.36 5.86 -0.87
N GLN A 127 -6.24 4.53 -1.01
CA GLN A 127 -7.40 3.65 -1.17
C GLN A 127 -8.27 3.56 0.09
N ASP A 128 -7.68 3.60 1.29
CA ASP A 128 -8.48 3.67 2.52
C ASP A 128 -9.21 5.02 2.62
N THR A 129 -8.60 6.11 2.19
CA THR A 129 -9.28 7.41 2.05
C THR A 129 -10.38 7.35 1.00
N PHE A 130 -10.14 6.72 -0.16
CA PHE A 130 -11.15 6.57 -1.21
C PHE A 130 -12.31 5.66 -0.79
N LYS A 131 -12.03 4.54 -0.10
CA LYS A 131 -13.07 3.70 0.52
C LYS A 131 -13.86 4.49 1.56
N ARG A 132 -13.19 5.28 2.40
CA ARG A 132 -13.85 6.16 3.38
C ARG A 132 -14.71 7.23 2.70
N THR A 133 -14.24 7.82 1.60
CA THR A 133 -15.00 8.78 0.79
C THR A 133 -16.18 8.13 0.06
N LEU A 134 -16.03 6.89 -0.44
CA LEU A 134 -17.12 6.15 -1.06
C LEU A 134 -18.20 5.74 -0.04
N VAL A 135 -17.79 5.45 1.20
CA VAL A 135 -18.70 5.17 2.32
C VAL A 135 -19.37 6.44 2.82
N SER A 136 -18.68 7.58 2.84
CA SER A 136 -19.27 8.87 3.22
C SER A 136 -20.22 9.43 2.15
N LEU A 137 -20.01 9.07 0.88
CA LEU A 137 -20.92 9.36 -0.23
C LEU A 137 -22.08 8.37 -0.36
N ASP A 138 -22.23 7.42 0.57
CA ASP A 138 -23.28 6.37 0.60
C ASP A 138 -23.34 5.52 -0.71
N LEU A 139 -22.22 5.45 -1.44
CA LEU A 139 -22.06 4.72 -2.71
C LEU A 139 -21.61 3.26 -2.51
N LEU A 140 -21.20 2.90 -1.29
CA LEU A 140 -20.84 1.54 -0.91
C LEU A 140 -21.71 1.10 0.28
N ASP A 141 -22.59 0.12 0.04
CA ASP A 141 -23.41 -0.50 1.08
C ASP A 141 -22.53 -1.42 1.93
N ILE A 142 -22.11 -0.96 3.11
CA ILE A 142 -21.42 -1.80 4.10
C ILE A 142 -22.49 -2.52 4.93
N PRO A 143 -22.52 -3.87 4.97
CA PRO A 143 -23.56 -4.63 5.67
C PRO A 143 -23.47 -4.53 7.21
N ASP A 144 -22.35 -4.04 7.76
CA ASP A 144 -22.10 -4.01 9.21
C ASP A 144 -22.18 -2.59 9.79
N LYS A 145 -23.16 -2.37 10.68
CA LYS A 145 -23.47 -1.05 11.28
C LYS A 145 -22.42 -0.58 12.27
N GLU A 146 -21.65 -1.50 12.84
CA GLU A 146 -20.62 -1.21 13.84
C GLU A 146 -19.37 -0.56 13.19
N GLU A 147 -19.02 -0.98 11.96
CA GLU A 147 -17.89 -0.45 11.19
C GLU A 147 -18.18 0.96 10.65
N LYS A 148 -19.43 1.22 10.23
CA LYS A 148 -19.91 2.57 9.84
C LYS A 148 -19.76 3.58 10.98
N ARG A 149 -19.99 3.16 12.22
CA ARG A 149 -19.90 4.02 13.41
C ARG A 149 -18.46 4.41 13.74
N ARG A 150 -17.52 3.47 13.65
CA ARG A 150 -16.08 3.73 13.88
C ARG A 150 -15.47 4.66 12.83
N LEU A 151 -15.99 4.65 11.61
CA LEU A 151 -15.52 5.51 10.53
C LEU A 151 -16.09 6.93 10.62
N MET A 152 -17.34 7.10 11.08
CA MET A 152 -17.95 8.42 11.30
C MET A 152 -17.43 9.13 12.58
N GLU A 153 -17.09 8.40 13.64
CA GLU A 153 -16.57 9.01 14.88
C GLU A 153 -15.15 9.62 14.74
N GLY A 154 -14.46 9.37 13.63
CA GLY A 154 -13.19 10.04 13.28
C GLY A 154 -13.35 11.40 12.58
N GLU A 155 -14.58 11.85 12.34
CA GLU A 155 -14.92 12.97 11.44
C GLU A 155 -15.06 14.32 12.19
N VAL A 156 -14.01 14.73 12.93
CA VAL A 156 -13.88 16.14 13.36
C VAL A 156 -12.42 16.58 13.23
N SER A 157 -11.96 16.80 11.99
CA SER A 157 -10.97 17.86 11.69
C SER A 157 -10.75 18.01 10.17
N GLN A 158 -11.18 19.18 9.69
CA GLN A 158 -10.68 19.97 8.56
C GLN A 158 -10.96 19.54 7.11
N ASP A 159 -11.81 20.39 6.51
CA ASP A 159 -11.89 20.74 5.09
C ASP A 159 -10.53 20.72 4.38
N GLN A 160 -10.32 19.75 3.49
CA GLN A 160 -9.33 19.86 2.44
C GLN A 160 -9.96 19.39 1.14
N SER A 161 -10.34 20.34 0.29
CA SER A 161 -10.86 20.07 -1.05
C SER A 161 -9.73 19.57 -1.96
N TRP A 162 -9.76 18.30 -2.34
CA TRP A 162 -8.78 17.69 -3.24
C TRP A 162 -9.06 18.12 -4.68
N SER A 163 -8.14 18.89 -5.26
CA SER A 163 -8.14 19.22 -6.68
C SER A 163 -7.42 18.10 -7.45
N LEU A 164 -8.17 17.22 -8.13
CA LEU A 164 -7.63 16.17 -9.02
C LEU A 164 -6.70 16.71 -10.12
N SER A 165 -6.69 18.01 -10.36
CA SER A 165 -5.83 18.67 -11.35
C SER A 165 -4.38 18.83 -10.89
N SER A 166 -4.08 18.74 -9.59
CA SER A 166 -2.70 18.92 -9.07
C SER A 166 -1.82 17.66 -9.14
N LEU A 167 -2.43 16.49 -9.38
CA LEU A 167 -1.75 15.19 -9.41
C LEU A 167 -1.52 14.64 -10.83
N TRP A 168 -1.97 15.35 -11.87
CA TRP A 168 -1.86 14.87 -13.25
C TRP A 168 -0.50 15.26 -13.88
N PRO A 169 0.29 14.30 -14.38
CA PRO A 169 1.50 14.61 -15.13
C PRO A 169 1.16 15.39 -16.41
N SER A 170 1.88 16.47 -16.69
CA SER A 170 1.64 17.34 -17.87
C SER A 170 1.83 16.64 -19.22
N SER A 171 2.39 15.43 -19.23
CA SER A 171 2.67 14.61 -20.41
C SER A 171 1.56 13.64 -20.78
N ILE A 172 0.51 13.49 -19.95
CA ILE A 172 -0.61 12.59 -20.22
C ILE A 172 -1.84 13.45 -20.54
N PRO A 173 -2.52 13.25 -21.69
CA PRO A 173 -3.76 13.96 -21.99
C PRO A 173 -4.75 13.78 -20.83
N ALA A 174 -5.36 14.89 -20.42
CA ALA A 174 -6.27 14.95 -19.30
C ALA A 174 -7.33 13.82 -19.40
N PRO A 175 -7.73 13.22 -18.27
CA PRO A 175 -8.65 12.10 -18.29
C PRO A 175 -9.93 12.55 -18.97
N ILE A 176 -10.34 11.80 -20.00
CA ILE A 176 -11.60 12.02 -20.71
C ILE A 176 -12.71 11.84 -19.68
N ARG A 177 -13.26 12.96 -19.20
CA ARG A 177 -14.42 12.95 -18.31
C ARG A 177 -15.59 12.40 -19.12
N ILE A 178 -16.00 11.18 -18.81
CA ILE A 178 -17.20 10.58 -19.39
C ILE A 178 -18.39 11.27 -18.71
N HIS A 179 -18.93 12.28 -19.38
CA HIS A 179 -20.12 12.99 -18.93
C HIS A 179 -21.32 12.05 -18.98
N SER A 180 -22.20 12.12 -17.96
CA SER A 180 -23.49 11.45 -18.02
C SER A 180 -24.34 12.03 -19.15
N GLN A 181 -25.29 11.26 -19.70
CA GLN A 181 -26.16 11.76 -20.80
C GLN A 181 -26.91 13.05 -20.41
N GLU A 182 -27.25 13.21 -19.13
CA GLU A 182 -27.90 14.43 -18.62
C GLU A 182 -26.97 15.65 -18.66
N GLU A 183 -25.70 15.52 -18.25
CA GLU A 183 -24.71 16.60 -18.35
C GLU A 183 -24.47 17.02 -19.81
N VAL A 184 -24.50 16.05 -20.74
CA VAL A 184 -24.36 16.33 -22.18
C VAL A 184 -25.56 17.10 -22.72
N GLU A 185 -26.79 16.77 -22.29
CA GLU A 185 -27.99 17.52 -22.69
C GLU A 185 -28.01 18.94 -22.11
N GLU A 186 -27.57 19.13 -20.87
CA GLU A 186 -27.48 20.46 -20.25
C GLU A 186 -26.45 21.33 -20.95
N LEU A 187 -25.26 20.79 -21.26
CA LEU A 187 -24.23 21.48 -22.04
C LEU A 187 -24.72 21.83 -23.45
N ALA A 188 -25.50 20.95 -24.09
CA ALA A 188 -26.08 21.21 -25.40
C ALA A 188 -27.15 22.33 -25.34
N LYS A 189 -27.98 22.35 -24.28
CA LYS A 189 -28.96 23.43 -24.05
C LYS A 189 -28.26 24.76 -23.79
N LEU A 190 -27.18 24.77 -23.01
CA LEU A 190 -26.36 25.96 -22.76
C LEU A 190 -25.73 26.52 -24.03
N ARG A 191 -25.14 25.67 -24.89
CA ARG A 191 -24.59 26.11 -26.18
C ARG A 191 -25.65 26.67 -27.12
N ARG A 192 -26.85 26.05 -27.16
CA ARG A 192 -27.98 26.56 -27.95
C ARG A 192 -28.47 27.91 -27.45
N LYS A 193 -28.45 28.14 -26.13
CA LYS A 193 -28.81 29.43 -25.54
C LYS A 193 -27.77 30.51 -25.89
N GLN A 194 -26.48 30.22 -25.72
CA GLN A 194 -25.40 31.16 -26.07
C GLN A 194 -25.38 31.54 -27.56
N LEU A 195 -25.69 30.59 -28.45
CA LEU A 195 -25.81 30.89 -29.89
C LEU A 195 -27.01 31.78 -30.20
N LYS A 196 -28.16 31.57 -29.54
CA LYS A 196 -29.32 32.45 -29.69
C LYS A 196 -29.06 33.84 -29.16
N ASP A 197 -28.37 33.95 -28.02
CA ASP A 197 -28.04 35.23 -27.43
C ASP A 197 -27.08 36.01 -28.35
N ARG A 198 -26.09 35.35 -28.96
CA ARG A 198 -25.21 35.97 -29.97
C ARG A 198 -25.94 36.39 -31.25
N MET A 199 -26.90 35.61 -31.72
CA MET A 199 -27.69 35.97 -32.90
C MET A 199 -28.67 37.12 -32.67
N ASN A 200 -29.04 37.39 -31.41
CA ASN A 200 -29.91 38.51 -31.05
C ASN A 200 -29.12 39.80 -30.75
N GLU A 201 -27.80 39.72 -30.62
CA GLU A 201 -26.89 40.86 -30.42
C GLU A 201 -26.37 41.46 -31.75
N GLU A 202 -26.59 40.78 -32.88
CA GLU A 202 -26.38 41.31 -34.25
C GLU A 202 -27.69 41.86 -34.85
#